data_AF-A0A7D7LHU3-F1
#
_entry.id   AF-A0A7D7LHU3-F1
#
_cell.length_a   1.000
_cell.length_b   1.000
_cell.length_c   1.000
_cell.angle_alpha   90.00
_cell.angle_beta   90.00
_cell.angle_gamma   90.00
#
_symmetry.space_group_name_H-M   'P 1'
#
loop_
_entity.id
_entity.type
_entity.pdbx_description
1 polymer ?
#
loop_
_entity_poly.entity_id
_entity_poly.type
_entity_poly.pdbx_seq_one_letter_code
_entity_poly.pdbx_strand_id
1 'polypeptide(L)'
;MLKFTCFMIVGAVLSISAPAVAESRAVNTRAVNISIGSIGGSLDNAALRTIRQVIGFAVGTSTVDKFIVYSPKDGSPIPIEGGLSACAEAGFGISNTRFNAFIQELRSINPKAGTFYNLELTATCKPR
;
A
#
# COMPACT_ATOMS: atom_id res chain seq x y z
N MET A 1 -68.04 20.52 -21.38
CA MET A 1 -66.96 20.35 -20.38
C MET A 1 -66.07 19.23 -20.89
N LEU A 2 -64.88 19.50 -21.43
CA LEU A 2 -63.58 19.42 -20.75
C LEU A 2 -63.46 18.15 -19.87
N LYS A 3 -62.44 17.30 -19.92
CA LYS A 3 -61.18 17.20 -20.67
C LYS A 3 -60.47 15.92 -20.15
N PHE A 4 -59.51 15.42 -20.92
CA PHE A 4 -58.35 14.61 -20.52
C PHE A 4 -58.51 13.11 -20.20
N THR A 5 -58.21 12.34 -21.23
CA THR A 5 -57.42 11.10 -21.20
C THR A 5 -56.27 11.14 -20.20
N CYS A 6 -56.07 10.07 -19.42
CA CYS A 6 -54.84 9.85 -18.67
C CYS A 6 -54.40 8.39 -18.82
N PHE A 7 -53.52 8.15 -19.79
CA PHE A 7 -52.66 6.98 -19.89
C PHE A 7 -51.72 6.97 -18.68
N MET A 8 -51.83 5.99 -17.79
CA MET A 8 -50.83 5.78 -16.74
C MET A 8 -49.80 4.76 -17.27
N ILE A 9 -48.71 5.29 -17.83
CA ILE A 9 -47.52 4.50 -18.17
C ILE A 9 -46.78 4.22 -16.87
N VAL A 10 -46.73 2.94 -16.48
CA VAL A 10 -45.88 2.45 -15.40
C VAL A 10 -44.45 2.44 -15.91
N GLY A 11 -43.62 3.35 -15.43
CA GLY A 11 -42.20 3.37 -15.75
C GLY A 11 -41.41 4.11 -14.68
N ALA A 12 -40.67 3.38 -13.85
CA ALA A 12 -39.51 3.90 -13.14
C ALA A 12 -38.68 2.74 -12.56
N VAL A 13 -37.65 2.33 -13.29
CA VAL A 13 -36.21 2.51 -13.00
C VAL A 13 -35.64 1.39 -12.13
N LEU A 14 -35.07 0.38 -12.81
CA LEU A 14 -34.06 -0.50 -12.24
C LEU A 14 -32.84 0.39 -11.90
N SER A 15 -32.70 0.76 -10.64
CA SER A 15 -31.49 1.41 -10.14
C SER A 15 -30.35 0.40 -10.21
N ILE A 16 -29.62 0.47 -11.32
CA ILE A 16 -28.35 -0.22 -11.53
C ILE A 16 -27.37 0.44 -10.56
N SER A 17 -27.22 -0.14 -9.37
CA SER A 17 -26.09 0.19 -8.49
C SER A 17 -24.84 -0.32 -9.18
N ALA A 18 -24.24 0.51 -10.04
CA ALA A 18 -22.89 0.28 -10.50
C ALA A 18 -22.01 0.23 -9.23
N PRO A 19 -21.21 -0.83 -9.01
CA PRO A 19 -20.20 -0.76 -7.98
C PRO A 19 -19.28 0.38 -8.37
N ALA A 20 -19.22 1.41 -7.52
CA ALA A 20 -18.19 2.42 -7.61
C ALA A 20 -16.87 1.73 -7.27
N VAL A 21 -16.25 1.12 -8.28
CA VAL A 21 -14.84 0.74 -8.21
C VAL A 21 -14.13 2.07 -8.14
N ALA A 22 -13.77 2.47 -6.92
CA ALA A 22 -12.82 3.55 -6.72
C ALA A 22 -11.52 3.09 -7.39
N GLU A 23 -11.35 3.47 -8.66
CA GLU A 23 -10.08 3.40 -9.35
C GLU A 23 -9.15 4.32 -8.54
N SER A 24 -8.45 3.70 -7.59
CA SER A 24 -7.43 4.34 -6.78
C SER A 24 -6.48 4.98 -7.76
N ARG A 25 -6.61 6.31 -7.90
CA ARG A 25 -5.81 7.22 -8.70
C ARG A 25 -4.51 6.52 -9.10
N ALA A 26 -4.42 6.12 -10.36
CA ALA A 26 -3.20 5.69 -11.02
C ALA A 26 -2.23 6.88 -11.11
N VAL A 27 -1.90 7.46 -9.97
CA VAL A 27 -0.57 8.02 -9.76
C VAL A 27 0.35 6.85 -10.08
N ASN A 28 1.34 7.08 -10.93
CA ASN A 28 2.40 6.12 -11.27
C ASN A 28 3.21 5.80 -9.99
N THR A 29 2.59 5.16 -9.00
CA THR A 29 3.19 4.81 -7.71
C THR A 29 4.04 3.59 -7.94
N ARG A 30 5.22 3.84 -8.48
CA ARG A 30 6.23 2.84 -8.75
C ARG A 30 7.06 2.53 -7.50
N ALA A 31 6.75 3.13 -6.36
CA ALA A 31 7.46 2.92 -5.12
C ALA A 31 6.54 2.87 -3.90
N VAL A 32 7.06 2.27 -2.82
CA VAL A 32 6.41 2.19 -1.52
C VAL A 32 7.41 2.50 -0.41
N ASN A 33 7.08 3.48 0.44
CA ASN A 33 7.78 3.69 1.69
C ASN A 33 7.29 2.67 2.72
N ILE A 34 8.24 2.08 3.44
CA ILE A 34 8.02 1.00 4.39
C ILE A 34 8.55 1.48 5.73
N SER A 35 7.72 1.41 6.77
CA SER A 35 8.12 1.77 8.12
C SER A 35 7.56 0.79 9.13
N ILE A 36 8.43 0.22 9.96
CA ILE A 36 8.07 -0.63 11.09
C ILE A 36 8.94 -0.28 12.28
N GLY A 37 8.34 -0.18 13.46
CA GLY A 37 9.00 0.16 14.71
C GLY A 37 8.12 -0.07 15.93
N SER A 38 8.65 0.16 17.12
CA SER A 38 7.89 0.03 18.38
C SER A 38 7.12 1.32 18.71
N ILE A 39 5.94 1.18 19.32
CA ILE A 39 5.16 2.29 19.90
C ILE A 39 5.25 2.34 21.45
N GLY A 40 6.39 1.94 22.02
CA GLY A 40 6.61 1.89 23.46
C GLY A 40 6.47 0.50 24.08
N GLY A 41 6.38 -0.56 23.26
CA GLY A 41 6.43 -1.97 23.65
C GLY A 41 7.63 -2.71 23.04
N SER A 42 7.61 -4.04 23.07
CA SER A 42 8.60 -4.83 22.32
C SER A 42 8.26 -4.84 20.83
N LEU A 43 9.29 -4.63 20.00
CA LEU A 43 9.15 -4.77 18.55
C LEU A 43 8.91 -6.23 18.18
N ASP A 44 7.93 -6.48 17.31
CA ASP A 44 7.69 -7.80 16.73
C ASP A 44 8.80 -8.16 15.72
N ASN A 45 9.87 -8.75 16.25
CA ASN A 45 11.03 -9.17 15.47
C ASN A 45 10.70 -10.24 14.42
N ALA A 46 9.65 -11.03 14.62
CA ALA A 46 9.22 -12.02 13.63
C ALA A 46 8.62 -11.30 12.41
N ALA A 47 7.72 -10.34 12.64
CA ALA A 47 7.16 -9.52 11.56
C ALA A 47 8.25 -8.74 10.80
N LEU A 48 9.20 -8.13 11.52
CA LEU A 48 10.34 -7.43 10.91
C LEU A 48 11.18 -8.37 10.03
N ARG A 49 11.44 -9.61 10.47
CA ARG A 49 12.17 -10.59 9.68
C ARG A 49 11.39 -10.99 8.42
N THR A 50 10.09 -11.21 8.53
CA THR A 50 9.23 -11.52 7.38
C THR A 50 9.23 -10.38 6.37
N ILE A 51 9.09 -9.12 6.81
CA ILE A 51 9.17 -7.95 5.92
C ILE A 51 10.50 -7.94 5.16
N ARG A 52 11.63 -8.16 5.85
CA ARG A 52 12.95 -8.23 5.21
C ARG A 52 13.06 -9.38 4.20
N GLN A 53 12.44 -10.52 4.48
CA GLN A 53 12.41 -11.66 3.55
C GLN A 53 11.61 -11.36 2.29
N VAL A 54 10.40 -10.80 2.43
CA VAL A 54 9.55 -10.39 1.30
C VAL A 54 10.27 -9.37 0.41
N ILE A 55 10.89 -8.36 1.02
CA ILE A 55 11.70 -7.37 0.29
C ILE A 55 12.90 -8.05 -0.41
N GLY A 56 13.65 -8.89 0.31
CA GLY A 56 14.82 -9.57 -0.23
C GLY A 56 14.47 -10.46 -1.43
N PHE A 57 13.34 -11.17 -1.36
CA PHE A 57 12.82 -11.97 -2.48
C PHE A 57 12.40 -11.08 -3.66
N ALA A 58 11.73 -9.97 -3.41
CA ALA A 58 11.35 -9.02 -4.45
C ALA A 58 12.57 -8.42 -5.18
N VAL A 59 13.64 -8.12 -4.44
CA VAL A 59 14.92 -7.69 -5.01
C VAL A 59 15.57 -8.81 -5.81
N GLY A 60 15.68 -10.02 -5.24
CA GLY A 60 16.29 -11.18 -5.90
C GLY A 60 15.56 -11.66 -7.15
N THR A 61 14.29 -11.29 -7.31
CA THR A 61 13.46 -11.62 -8.50
C THR A 61 13.26 -10.43 -9.44
N SER A 62 13.98 -9.32 -9.22
CA SER A 62 13.89 -8.06 -9.98
C SER A 62 12.49 -7.42 -9.98
N THR A 63 11.62 -7.79 -9.02
CA THR A 63 10.36 -7.09 -8.81
C THR A 63 10.62 -5.67 -8.28
N VAL A 64 11.70 -5.52 -7.50
CA VAL A 64 12.23 -4.26 -6.96
C VAL A 64 13.68 -4.10 -7.44
N ASP A 65 14.01 -3.01 -8.13
CA ASP A 65 15.41 -2.73 -8.54
C ASP A 65 16.08 -1.69 -7.65
N LYS A 66 15.30 -0.81 -7.02
CA LYS A 66 15.84 0.23 -6.14
C LYS A 66 15.24 0.08 -4.76
N PHE A 67 16.12 -0.22 -3.81
CA PHE A 67 15.79 -0.34 -2.40
C PHE A 67 16.70 0.59 -1.59
N ILE A 68 16.11 1.56 -0.89
CA ILE A 68 16.83 2.51 -0.05
C ILE A 68 16.44 2.24 1.40
N VAL A 69 17.42 1.96 2.25
CA VAL A 69 17.23 1.95 3.71
C VAL A 69 17.59 3.32 4.25
N TYR A 70 16.71 3.93 5.02
CA TYR A 70 16.95 5.21 5.67
C TYR A 70 17.48 4.97 7.09
N SER A 71 18.59 5.61 7.42
CA SER A 71 19.05 5.66 8.81
C SER A 71 18.01 6.41 9.65
N PRO A 72 17.71 5.95 10.88
CA PRO A 72 16.97 6.76 11.83
C PRO A 72 17.67 8.12 11.98
N LYS A 73 16.96 9.22 11.72
CA LYS A 73 17.46 10.57 12.02
C LYS A 73 17.14 10.89 13.49
N ASP A 74 17.90 11.76 14.12
CA ASP A 74 17.53 12.30 15.43
C ASP A 74 16.12 12.92 15.35
N GLY A 75 15.24 12.52 16.27
CA GLY A 75 13.81 12.90 16.25
C GLY A 75 12.91 12.06 15.32
N SER A 76 13.43 11.01 14.69
CA SER A 76 12.65 10.04 13.90
C SER A 76 11.68 9.23 14.78
N PRO A 77 10.47 8.90 14.28
CA PRO A 77 9.54 8.01 14.99
C PRO A 77 10.01 6.55 15.02
N ILE A 78 11.02 6.18 14.22
CA ILE A 78 11.67 4.86 14.27
C ILE A 78 12.86 4.98 15.21
N PRO A 79 12.82 4.33 16.38
CA PRO A 79 13.93 4.35 17.33
C PRO A 79 15.20 3.76 16.71
N ILE A 80 16.37 4.24 17.15
CA ILE A 80 17.68 3.62 16.82
C ILE A 80 17.72 2.17 17.34
N GLU A 81 16.94 1.87 18.39
CA GLU A 81 16.90 0.57 19.07
C GLU A 81 16.21 -0.57 18.28
N GLY A 82 15.64 -0.28 17.09
CA GLY A 82 15.16 -1.32 16.20
C GLY A 82 14.09 -0.87 15.20
N GLY A 83 13.94 -1.64 14.12
CA GLY A 83 12.92 -1.41 13.09
C GLY A 83 13.47 -1.40 11.68
N LEU A 84 12.69 -0.80 10.78
CA LEU A 84 13.06 -0.56 9.38
C LEU A 84 12.37 0.72 8.91
N SER A 85 13.15 1.62 8.34
CA SER A 85 12.67 2.70 7.47
C SER A 85 13.27 2.46 6.09
N ALA A 86 12.45 2.27 5.07
CA ALA A 86 12.95 2.02 3.74
C ALA A 86 11.99 2.50 2.65
N CYS A 87 12.47 2.50 1.42
CA CYS A 87 11.64 2.62 0.23
C CYS A 87 12.03 1.55 -0.77
N ALA A 88 11.04 0.90 -1.39
CA ALA A 88 11.22 -0.07 -2.47
C ALA A 88 10.53 0.44 -3.73
N GLU A 89 11.26 0.46 -4.86
CA GLU A 89 10.78 0.92 -6.16
C GLU A 89 10.82 -0.23 -7.19
N ALA A 90 9.74 -0.34 -7.94
CA ALA A 90 9.49 -1.34 -8.97
C ALA A 90 10.63 -1.38 -9.98
N GLY A 91 11.03 -2.60 -10.34
CA GLY A 91 12.08 -2.83 -11.32
C GLY A 91 11.72 -2.37 -12.74
N PHE A 92 12.74 -2.18 -13.57
CA PHE A 92 12.58 -1.82 -14.97
C PHE A 92 11.75 -2.87 -15.71
N GLY A 93 10.75 -2.44 -16.47
CA GLY A 93 9.85 -3.35 -17.20
C GLY A 93 8.86 -4.14 -16.34
N ILE A 94 8.89 -4.00 -15.01
CA ILE A 94 7.90 -4.65 -14.12
C ILE A 94 6.53 -3.99 -14.29
N SER A 95 5.49 -4.81 -14.47
CA SER A 95 4.11 -4.34 -14.57
C SER A 95 3.57 -3.86 -13.23
N ASN A 96 2.61 -2.94 -13.27
CA ASN A 96 1.91 -2.49 -12.05
C ASN A 96 1.26 -3.65 -11.30
N THR A 97 0.73 -4.66 -12.00
CA THR A 97 0.13 -5.85 -11.39
C THR A 97 1.13 -6.62 -10.52
N ARG A 98 2.35 -6.85 -11.04
CA ARG A 98 3.39 -7.59 -10.31
C ARG A 98 3.91 -6.79 -9.11
N PHE A 99 4.12 -5.49 -9.27
CA PHE A 99 4.52 -4.64 -8.14
C PHE A 99 3.41 -4.50 -7.08
N ASN A 100 2.15 -4.41 -7.51
CA ASN A 100 1.01 -4.40 -6.59
C ASN A 100 0.88 -5.71 -5.82
N ALA A 101 1.17 -6.86 -6.45
CA ALA A 101 1.19 -8.15 -5.74
C ALA A 101 2.22 -8.16 -4.60
N PHE A 102 3.43 -7.62 -4.84
CA PHE A 102 4.43 -7.40 -3.79
C PHE A 102 3.92 -6.49 -2.66
N ILE A 103 3.24 -5.38 -3.00
CA ILE A 103 2.65 -4.49 -1.98
C ILE A 103 1.56 -5.22 -1.18
N GLN A 104 0.75 -6.06 -1.82
CA GLN A 104 -0.29 -6.82 -1.12
C GLN A 104 0.30 -7.90 -0.21
N GLU A 105 1.39 -8.55 -0.62
CA GLU A 105 2.14 -9.47 0.24
C GLU A 105 2.67 -8.73 1.48
N LEU A 106 3.26 -7.54 1.31
CA LEU A 106 3.67 -6.69 2.43
C LEU A 106 2.49 -6.31 3.34
N ARG A 107 1.32 -5.97 2.79
CA ARG A 107 0.11 -5.61 3.56
C ARG A 107 -0.47 -6.78 4.34
N SER A 108 -0.24 -8.01 3.90
CA SER A 108 -0.72 -9.21 4.58
C SER A 108 -0.02 -9.47 5.93
N ILE A 109 1.13 -8.83 6.16
CA ILE A 109 1.89 -8.95 7.40
C ILE A 109 1.22 -8.11 8.48
N ASN A 110 0.78 -8.77 9.55
CA ASN A 110 0.11 -8.15 10.69
C ASN A 110 1.01 -8.28 11.94
N PRO A 111 1.80 -7.26 12.30
CA PRO A 111 2.60 -7.28 13.52
C PRO A 111 1.73 -7.33 14.78
N LYS A 112 2.29 -7.88 15.86
CA LYS A 112 1.67 -7.85 17.18
C LYS A 112 1.49 -6.42 17.70
N ALA A 113 0.52 -6.26 18.61
CA ALA A 113 0.31 -5.01 19.34
C ALA A 113 1.61 -4.53 20.01
N GLY A 114 1.82 -3.21 20.04
CA GLY A 114 3.08 -2.61 20.48
C GLY A 114 4.10 -2.36 19.35
N THR A 115 3.78 -2.80 18.12
CA THR A 115 4.53 -2.51 16.89
C THR A 115 3.65 -1.73 15.91
N PHE A 116 4.16 -0.62 15.37
CA PHE A 116 3.53 0.02 14.22
C PHE A 116 4.12 -0.53 12.92
N TYR A 117 3.30 -0.58 11.88
CA TYR A 117 3.73 -0.91 10.54
C TYR A 117 2.90 -0.12 9.52
N ASN A 118 3.57 0.62 8.65
CA ASN A 118 2.94 1.49 7.68
C ASN A 118 3.61 1.37 6.30
N LEU A 119 2.76 1.39 5.27
CA LEU A 119 3.11 1.35 3.86
C LEU A 119 2.49 2.55 3.15
N GLU A 120 3.32 3.43 2.61
CA GLU A 120 2.88 4.65 1.94
C GLU A 120 3.33 4.62 0.47
N LEU A 121 2.36 4.65 -0.44
CA LEU A 121 2.65 4.65 -1.88
C LEU A 121 3.26 5.99 -2.30
N THR A 122 4.29 5.94 -3.13
CA THR A 122 4.98 7.12 -3.67
C THR A 122 5.38 6.90 -5.12
N ALA A 123 5.63 7.99 -5.86
CA ALA A 123 6.02 7.92 -7.26
C ALA A 123 7.42 7.29 -7.46
N THR A 124 8.37 7.63 -6.58
CA THR A 124 9.76 7.12 -6.63
C THR A 124 10.38 7.16 -5.24
N CYS A 125 11.38 6.30 -5.01
CA CYS A 125 12.22 6.36 -3.83
C CYS A 125 13.18 7.55 -3.93
N LYS A 126 13.10 8.45 -2.94
CA LYS A 126 13.98 9.62 -2.83
C LYS A 126 15.09 9.35 -1.80
N PRO A 127 16.34 9.76 -2.06
CA PRO A 127 17.33 9.92 -0.99
C PRO A 127 16.80 10.91 0.05
N ARG A 128 17.14 10.70 1.33
CA ARG A 128 16.73 11.57 2.44
C ARG A 128 17.90 12.35 3.01
#